data_AF-A0A3D4WQ04-F1
#
_entry.id   AF-A0A3D4WQ04-F1
#
_cell.length_a   1.000
_cell.length_b   1.000
_cell.length_c   1.000
_cell.angle_alpha   90.00
_cell.angle_beta   90.00
_cell.angle_gamma   90.00
#
_symmetry.space_group_name_H-M   'P 1'
#
loop_
_entity.id
_entity.type
_entity.pdbx_description
1 polymer ?
#
loop_
_entity_poly.entity_id
_entity_poly.type
_entity_poly.pdbx_seq_one_letter_code
_entity_poly.pdbx_strand_id
1 'polypeptide(L)'
;MDVVVEAEGDAGSVVANREVAQGYIAKVCFKTGPPTRVGVELEWTVHHLADPLRPLEIGALAASLGPHAPPTLVPDSPHQPLPCGVVITVEPGGQVEISTPPFASLAQLIDNTAADTARLEQLLESARLELGSHGCDPHRPTSRLIGGERYQAMERAFDRIGPDDRAMMCGTAGLQISLDIGAADRAVARWDALHVLGPVLIALFANSPRHAGRDTGWASHRMRTWYGVDPLRTLPPESCADPIAAWARRVLDTPLLCLRRPGGCWDAPPAVTFADWIGGALPVPPTFDDLRYHLTTLFPPVRVVAA
;
A
#
# COMPACT_ATOMS: atom_id res chain seq x y z
N MET A 1 20.49 -27.61 25.37
CA MET A 1 20.91 -26.53 26.28
C MET A 1 20.55 -25.25 25.59
N ASP A 2 19.49 -24.66 26.09
CA ASP A 2 18.74 -23.56 25.50
C ASP A 2 19.62 -22.34 25.26
N VAL A 3 19.47 -21.76 24.07
CA VAL A 3 19.55 -20.31 23.91
C VAL A 3 18.30 -19.90 23.15
N VAL A 4 17.21 -19.76 23.91
CA VAL A 4 16.14 -18.83 23.56
C VAL A 4 16.79 -17.45 23.60
N VAL A 5 17.15 -16.91 22.44
CA VAL A 5 17.42 -15.48 22.32
C VAL A 5 16.06 -14.81 22.22
N GLU A 6 15.56 -14.35 23.36
CA GLU A 6 14.47 -13.38 23.43
C GLU A 6 14.83 -12.16 22.59
N ALA A 7 14.02 -11.91 21.56
CA ALA A 7 13.71 -10.58 21.04
C ALA A 7 12.62 -10.76 19.95
N GLU A 8 11.38 -10.95 20.40
CA GLU A 8 10.38 -10.02 19.88
C GLU A 8 10.89 -8.66 20.37
N GLY A 9 11.46 -7.85 19.47
CA GLY A 9 11.63 -6.45 19.81
C GLY A 9 10.22 -5.96 20.07
N ASP A 10 9.90 -5.69 21.34
CA ASP A 10 8.64 -5.07 21.72
C ASP A 10 8.45 -3.88 20.78
N ALA A 11 7.25 -3.76 20.22
CA ALA A 11 6.84 -2.72 19.29
C ALA A 11 7.39 -1.33 19.70
N GLY A 12 7.35 -1.04 21.01
CA GLY A 12 7.85 0.21 21.60
C GLY A 12 9.36 0.28 21.91
N SER A 13 10.14 -0.78 21.68
CA SER A 13 11.57 -0.80 21.99
C SER A 13 12.39 -0.02 20.96
N VAL A 14 13.43 0.66 21.45
CA VAL A 14 14.30 1.53 20.64
C VAL A 14 15.18 0.70 19.71
N VAL A 15 15.31 1.16 18.46
CA VAL A 15 16.23 0.58 17.48
C VAL A 15 17.65 1.07 17.79
N ALA A 16 18.45 0.21 18.44
CA ALA A 16 19.74 0.62 19.00
C ALA A 16 20.78 1.07 17.97
N ASN A 17 20.82 0.41 16.80
CA ASN A 17 21.75 0.73 15.73
C ASN A 17 21.29 0.15 14.39
N ARG A 18 22.03 0.46 13.32
CA ARG A 18 21.73 0.03 11.95
C ARG A 18 21.75 -1.49 11.78
N GLU A 19 22.68 -2.20 12.42
CA GLU A 19 22.80 -3.66 12.31
C GLU A 19 21.57 -4.36 12.91
N VAL A 20 21.11 -3.91 14.07
CA VAL A 20 19.88 -4.38 14.72
C VAL A 20 18.67 -4.13 13.82
N ALA A 21 18.58 -2.95 13.20
CA ALA A 21 17.50 -2.64 12.26
C ALA A 21 17.51 -3.55 11.02
N GLN A 22 18.70 -3.81 10.46
CA GLN A 22 18.86 -4.70 9.30
C GLN A 22 18.48 -6.15 9.64
N GLY A 23 18.91 -6.66 10.80
CA GLY A 23 18.52 -7.98 11.29
C GLY A 23 17.02 -8.11 11.49
N TYR A 24 16.37 -7.07 12.01
CA TYR A 24 14.91 -7.01 12.14
C TYR A 24 14.23 -7.08 10.78
N ILE A 25 14.62 -6.23 9.82
CA ILE A 25 14.04 -6.23 8.46
C ILE A 25 14.20 -7.61 7.80
N ALA A 26 15.40 -8.20 7.86
CA ALA A 26 15.65 -9.52 7.31
C ALA A 26 14.70 -10.58 7.92
N LYS A 27 14.52 -10.55 9.25
CA LYS A 27 13.66 -11.49 9.98
C LYS A 27 12.17 -11.34 9.61
N VAL A 28 11.65 -10.11 9.53
CA VAL A 28 10.20 -9.88 9.36
C VAL A 28 9.77 -9.85 7.91
N CYS A 29 10.60 -9.34 6.99
CA CYS A 29 10.27 -9.22 5.57
C CYS A 29 10.60 -10.49 4.78
N PHE A 30 11.61 -11.27 5.19
CA PHE A 30 12.03 -12.49 4.51
C PHE A 30 11.78 -13.73 5.36
N LYS A 31 10.65 -13.76 6.06
CA LYS A 31 10.23 -14.92 6.85
C LYS A 31 9.94 -16.11 5.94
N THR A 32 10.80 -17.12 5.99
CA THR A 32 10.70 -18.30 5.11
C THR A 32 9.77 -19.36 5.68
N GLY A 33 9.08 -20.07 4.80
CA GLY A 33 8.17 -21.16 5.15
C GLY A 33 7.58 -21.83 3.90
N PRO A 34 6.83 -22.93 4.03
CA PRO A 34 6.18 -23.53 2.88
C PRO A 34 5.20 -22.53 2.26
N PRO A 35 5.23 -22.31 0.93
CA PRO A 35 4.40 -21.31 0.28
C PRO A 35 2.99 -21.83 0.08
N THR A 36 2.17 -21.64 1.10
CA THR A 36 0.87 -22.28 1.21
C THR A 36 -0.26 -21.28 1.10
N ARG A 37 0.03 -19.97 1.19
CA ARG A 37 -0.97 -18.91 1.23
C ARG A 37 -0.85 -17.94 0.08
N VAL A 38 -2.02 -17.47 -0.36
CA VAL A 38 -2.20 -16.41 -1.35
C VAL A 38 -3.32 -15.48 -0.88
N GLY A 39 -3.15 -14.19 -1.11
CA GLY A 39 -4.17 -13.16 -0.90
C GLY A 39 -4.18 -12.16 -2.05
N VAL A 40 -5.23 -11.37 -2.14
CA VAL A 40 -5.31 -10.23 -3.05
C VAL A 40 -5.77 -8.96 -2.33
N GLU A 41 -5.31 -7.84 -2.86
CA GLU A 41 -5.87 -6.53 -2.59
C GLU A 41 -6.38 -5.96 -3.90
N LEU A 42 -7.60 -5.43 -3.89
CA LEU A 42 -8.26 -4.87 -5.05
C LEU A 42 -8.80 -3.51 -4.68
N GLU A 43 -8.42 -2.50 -5.45
CA GLU A 43 -8.91 -1.14 -5.32
C GLU A 43 -9.75 -0.78 -6.55
N TRP A 44 -10.72 0.10 -6.37
CA TRP A 44 -11.52 0.66 -7.45
C TRP A 44 -11.80 2.14 -7.23
N THR A 45 -11.77 2.93 -8.29
CA THR A 45 -12.40 4.26 -8.27
C THR A 45 -13.91 4.11 -8.09
N VAL A 46 -14.57 5.10 -7.48
CA VAL A 46 -16.03 5.07 -7.28
C VAL A 46 -16.68 6.27 -7.95
N HIS A 47 -17.76 6.00 -8.69
CA HIS A 47 -18.46 6.99 -9.51
C HIS A 47 -19.95 7.03 -9.19
N HIS A 48 -20.60 8.17 -9.43
CA HIS A 48 -22.06 8.24 -9.44
C HIS A 48 -22.56 7.62 -10.75
N LEU A 49 -23.44 6.61 -10.65
CA LEU A 49 -23.98 5.84 -11.78
C LEU A 49 -24.62 6.73 -12.87
N ALA A 50 -25.27 7.82 -12.47
CA ALA A 50 -25.93 8.73 -13.40
C ALA A 50 -24.99 9.75 -14.07
N ASP A 51 -23.85 10.05 -13.44
CA ASP A 51 -22.88 11.04 -13.92
C ASP A 51 -21.49 10.75 -13.33
N PRO A 52 -20.61 10.04 -14.06
CA PRO A 52 -19.30 9.69 -13.56
C PRO A 52 -18.33 10.89 -13.49
N LEU A 53 -18.69 12.05 -14.07
CA LEU A 53 -17.93 13.30 -13.94
C LEU A 53 -18.20 14.01 -12.60
N ARG A 54 -19.32 13.68 -11.93
CA ARG A 54 -19.67 14.28 -10.64
C ARG A 54 -18.61 13.92 -9.59
N PRO A 55 -18.11 14.89 -8.81
CA PRO A 55 -17.24 14.62 -7.67
C PRO A 55 -17.89 13.62 -6.72
N LEU A 56 -17.12 12.64 -6.24
CA LEU A 56 -17.64 11.62 -5.33
C LEU A 56 -18.05 12.28 -4.00
N GLU A 57 -19.30 12.06 -3.60
CA GLU A 57 -19.80 12.49 -2.31
C GLU A 57 -19.44 11.48 -1.23
N ILE A 58 -18.48 11.84 -0.37
CA ILE A 58 -18.02 11.00 0.74
C ILE A 58 -19.16 10.62 1.69
N GLY A 59 -20.16 11.49 1.89
CA GLY A 59 -21.36 11.16 2.66
C GLY A 59 -22.21 10.07 2.00
N ALA A 60 -22.31 10.05 0.67
CA ALA A 60 -23.01 9.00 -0.06
C ALA A 60 -22.25 7.67 0.00
N LEU A 61 -20.92 7.71 -0.14
CA LEU A 61 -20.07 6.53 0.03
C LEU A 61 -20.21 5.96 1.45
N ALA A 62 -20.05 6.79 2.48
CA ALA A 62 -20.20 6.39 3.88
C ALA A 62 -21.57 5.75 4.17
N ALA A 63 -22.66 6.38 3.69
CA ALA A 63 -24.00 5.87 3.87
C ALA A 63 -24.20 4.51 3.18
N SER A 64 -23.65 4.33 1.98
CA SER A 64 -23.76 3.08 1.22
C SER A 64 -23.01 1.92 1.86
N LEU A 65 -21.82 2.17 2.43
CA LEU A 65 -21.02 1.15 3.12
C LEU A 65 -21.60 0.79 4.50
N GLY A 66 -22.31 1.73 5.14
CA GLY A 66 -23.00 1.50 6.40
C GLY A 66 -22.07 0.93 7.49
N PRO A 67 -22.40 -0.21 8.12
CA PRO A 67 -21.58 -0.80 9.19
C PRO A 67 -20.22 -1.31 8.71
N HIS A 68 -19.98 -1.40 7.40
CA HIS A 68 -18.72 -1.84 6.81
C HIS A 68 -17.75 -0.68 6.54
N ALA A 69 -18.19 0.57 6.66
CA ALA A 69 -17.34 1.73 6.42
C ALA A 69 -16.12 1.72 7.37
N PRO A 70 -14.91 2.05 6.90
CA PRO A 70 -13.75 2.13 7.79
C PRO A 70 -13.82 3.35 8.71
N PRO A 71 -13.13 3.33 9.87
CA PRO A 71 -13.05 4.47 10.78
C PRO A 71 -12.44 5.73 10.18
N THR A 72 -11.61 5.58 9.14
CA THR A 72 -11.07 6.69 8.35
C THR A 72 -12.14 7.46 7.58
N LEU A 73 -13.27 6.81 7.30
CA LEU A 73 -14.43 7.39 6.63
C LEU A 73 -15.54 7.77 7.63
N VAL A 74 -15.81 6.90 8.61
CA VAL A 74 -16.84 7.08 9.65
C VAL A 74 -16.23 6.73 11.02
N PRO A 75 -15.84 7.73 11.84
CA PRO A 75 -15.04 7.52 13.05
C PRO A 75 -15.58 6.47 14.03
N ASP A 76 -16.90 6.43 14.26
CA ASP A 76 -17.55 5.52 15.21
C ASP A 76 -18.07 4.23 14.53
N SER A 77 -17.62 3.94 13.30
CA SER A 77 -18.06 2.75 12.58
C SER A 77 -17.61 1.47 13.27
N PRO A 78 -18.46 0.43 13.33
CA PRO A 78 -18.06 -0.88 13.82
C PRO A 78 -17.10 -1.60 12.87
N HIS A 79 -16.90 -1.09 11.64
CA HIS A 79 -15.99 -1.63 10.62
C HIS A 79 -16.13 -3.13 10.41
N GLN A 80 -17.38 -3.57 10.23
CA GLN A 80 -17.70 -4.99 10.09
C GLN A 80 -17.14 -5.56 8.79
N PRO A 81 -16.57 -6.77 8.82
CA PRO A 81 -16.14 -7.43 7.60
C PRO A 81 -17.34 -7.76 6.69
N LEU A 82 -17.06 -7.91 5.40
CA LEU A 82 -17.94 -8.51 4.42
C LEU A 82 -18.11 -10.02 4.68
N PRO A 83 -19.10 -10.69 4.05
CA PRO A 83 -19.45 -12.08 4.36
C PRO A 83 -18.30 -13.09 4.31
N CYS A 84 -17.32 -12.91 3.42
CA CYS A 84 -16.16 -13.81 3.32
C CYS A 84 -14.94 -13.32 4.13
N GLY A 85 -15.11 -12.33 4.99
CA GLY A 85 -14.12 -11.90 5.98
C GLY A 85 -13.22 -10.74 5.53
N VAL A 86 -13.44 -10.20 4.32
CA VAL A 86 -12.76 -9.00 3.84
C VAL A 86 -13.17 -7.78 4.67
N VAL A 87 -12.21 -6.90 4.96
CA VAL A 87 -12.49 -5.56 5.47
C VAL A 87 -12.38 -4.53 4.35
N ILE A 88 -13.25 -3.53 4.38
CA ILE A 88 -13.23 -2.44 3.41
C ILE A 88 -12.32 -1.33 3.94
N THR A 89 -11.39 -0.88 3.12
CA THR A 89 -10.59 0.34 3.33
C THR A 89 -10.98 1.37 2.27
N VAL A 90 -10.69 2.64 2.54
CA VAL A 90 -10.91 3.72 1.57
C VAL A 90 -9.67 4.58 1.49
N GLU A 91 -9.14 4.67 0.27
CA GLU A 91 -7.95 5.43 -0.07
C GLU A 91 -8.22 6.94 -0.10
N PRO A 92 -7.17 7.79 -0.13
CA PRO A 92 -7.31 9.25 -0.04
C PRO A 92 -8.26 9.88 -1.05
N GLY A 93 -8.36 9.32 -2.25
CA GLY A 93 -9.25 9.80 -3.32
C GLY A 93 -10.68 9.26 -3.26
N GLY A 94 -11.02 8.47 -2.24
CA GLY A 94 -12.30 7.79 -2.14
C GLY A 94 -12.37 6.47 -2.93
N GLN A 95 -11.23 5.93 -3.38
CA GLN A 95 -11.18 4.57 -3.91
C GLN A 95 -11.54 3.61 -2.81
N VAL A 96 -12.37 2.62 -3.13
CA VAL A 96 -12.69 1.55 -2.21
C VAL A 96 -11.72 0.41 -2.44
N GLU A 97 -11.16 -0.12 -1.36
CA GLU A 97 -10.28 -1.27 -1.38
C GLU A 97 -10.89 -2.42 -0.59
N ILE A 98 -10.65 -3.63 -1.09
CA ILE A 98 -10.77 -4.86 -0.32
C ILE A 98 -9.42 -5.54 -0.18
N SER A 99 -9.10 -6.00 1.03
CA SER A 99 -7.93 -6.83 1.31
C SER A 99 -8.40 -8.16 1.89
N THR A 100 -8.08 -9.25 1.21
CA THR A 100 -8.53 -10.59 1.60
C THR A 100 -7.69 -11.15 2.75
N PRO A 101 -8.27 -11.95 3.67
CA PRO A 101 -7.43 -12.83 4.48
C PRO A 101 -6.66 -13.81 3.57
N PRO A 102 -5.52 -14.36 4.04
CA PRO A 102 -4.76 -15.31 3.23
C PRO A 102 -5.47 -16.66 3.11
N PHE A 103 -5.57 -17.20 1.90
CA PHE A 103 -6.20 -18.48 1.60
C PHE A 103 -5.18 -19.55 1.17
N ALA A 104 -5.50 -20.82 1.46
CA ALA A 104 -4.68 -21.97 1.06
C ALA A 104 -5.00 -22.51 -0.35
N SER A 105 -6.04 -21.97 -1.00
CA SER A 105 -6.51 -22.41 -2.31
C SER A 105 -6.80 -21.20 -3.18
N LEU A 106 -6.26 -21.20 -4.40
CA LEU A 106 -6.54 -20.16 -5.40
C LEU A 106 -8.02 -20.14 -5.79
N ALA A 107 -8.67 -21.30 -5.89
CA ALA A 107 -10.10 -21.35 -6.21
C ALA A 107 -10.92 -20.69 -5.09
N GLN A 108 -10.61 -21.01 -3.83
CA GLN A 108 -11.30 -20.40 -2.68
C GLN A 108 -11.08 -18.89 -2.62
N LEU A 109 -9.84 -18.43 -2.89
CA LEU A 109 -9.54 -17.01 -3.00
C LEU A 109 -10.43 -16.34 -4.05
N ILE A 110 -10.51 -16.90 -5.25
CA ILE A 110 -11.31 -16.34 -6.36
C ILE A 110 -12.80 -16.29 -5.98
N ASP A 111 -13.36 -17.39 -5.49
CA ASP A 111 -14.78 -17.50 -5.15
C ASP A 111 -15.17 -16.50 -4.04
N ASN A 112 -14.36 -16.42 -2.97
CA ASN A 112 -14.62 -15.52 -1.85
C ASN A 112 -14.44 -14.05 -2.24
N THR A 113 -13.41 -13.74 -3.04
CA THR A 113 -13.18 -12.37 -3.52
C THR A 113 -14.32 -11.92 -4.44
N ALA A 114 -14.80 -12.80 -5.31
CA ALA A 114 -15.94 -12.50 -6.18
C ALA A 114 -17.22 -12.27 -5.37
N ALA A 115 -17.48 -13.08 -4.34
CA ALA A 115 -18.63 -12.92 -3.47
C ALA A 115 -18.61 -11.60 -2.69
N ASP A 116 -17.47 -11.23 -2.10
CA ASP A 116 -17.33 -9.96 -1.38
C ASP A 116 -17.34 -8.75 -2.32
N THR A 117 -16.81 -8.88 -3.54
CA THR A 117 -16.92 -7.82 -4.57
C THR A 117 -18.37 -7.59 -4.97
N ALA A 118 -19.14 -8.66 -5.23
CA ALA A 118 -20.56 -8.55 -5.53
C ALA A 118 -21.36 -7.95 -4.36
N ARG A 119 -20.95 -8.25 -3.11
CA ARG A 119 -21.55 -7.62 -1.93
C ARG A 119 -21.23 -6.13 -1.86
N LEU A 120 -20.00 -5.73 -2.15
CA LEU A 120 -19.60 -4.32 -2.21
C LEU A 120 -20.41 -3.56 -3.28
N GLU A 121 -20.58 -4.13 -4.48
CA GLU A 121 -21.40 -3.53 -5.54
C GLU A 121 -22.84 -3.29 -5.06
N GLN A 122 -23.48 -4.29 -4.44
CA GLN A 122 -24.83 -4.16 -3.87
C GLN A 122 -24.94 -3.06 -2.80
N LEU A 123 -23.90 -2.86 -1.98
CA LEU A 123 -23.87 -1.79 -0.99
C LEU A 123 -23.88 -0.42 -1.68
N LEU A 124 -23.03 -0.24 -2.69
CA LEU A 124 -22.89 1.00 -3.45
C LEU A 124 -24.14 1.36 -4.27
N GLU A 125 -24.87 0.37 -4.78
CA GLU A 125 -26.12 0.56 -5.52
C GLU A 125 -27.16 1.37 -4.74
N SER A 126 -27.21 1.21 -3.41
CA SER A 126 -28.15 1.94 -2.53
C SER A 126 -27.99 3.46 -2.61
N ALA A 127 -26.78 3.94 -2.93
CA ALA A 127 -26.46 5.35 -3.13
C ALA A 127 -26.28 5.72 -4.61
N ARG A 128 -26.64 4.82 -5.54
CA ARG A 128 -26.39 4.95 -6.98
C ARG A 128 -24.91 5.23 -7.29
N LEU A 129 -24.03 4.52 -6.58
CA LEU A 129 -22.60 4.50 -6.83
C LEU A 129 -22.21 3.21 -7.55
N GLU A 130 -21.14 3.26 -8.35
CA GLU A 130 -20.59 2.11 -9.06
C GLU A 130 -19.06 2.07 -8.94
N LEU A 131 -18.50 0.87 -9.03
CA LEU A 131 -17.06 0.63 -9.10
C LEU A 131 -16.55 0.92 -10.52
N GLY A 132 -15.44 1.63 -10.62
CA GLY A 132 -14.72 1.85 -11.87
C GLY A 132 -13.98 0.59 -12.31
N SER A 133 -13.71 0.47 -13.61
CA SER A 133 -13.09 -0.74 -14.21
C SER A 133 -11.64 -0.55 -14.67
N HIS A 134 -11.00 0.58 -14.31
CA HIS A 134 -9.70 0.99 -14.83
C HIS A 134 -8.73 1.34 -13.69
N GLY A 135 -7.42 1.22 -13.95
CA GLY A 135 -6.39 1.54 -12.97
C GLY A 135 -6.20 3.03 -12.67
N CYS A 136 -6.93 3.92 -13.35
CA CYS A 136 -7.01 5.36 -13.11
C CYS A 136 -8.43 5.85 -13.34
N ASP A 137 -8.81 6.95 -12.67
CA ASP A 137 -10.09 7.62 -12.91
C ASP A 137 -10.14 8.21 -14.34
N PRO A 138 -10.95 7.65 -15.26
CA PRO A 138 -10.98 8.12 -16.63
C PRO A 138 -11.82 9.39 -16.81
N HIS A 139 -12.53 9.84 -15.77
CA HIS A 139 -13.54 10.89 -15.84
C HIS A 139 -13.07 12.18 -15.16
N ARG A 140 -12.54 12.08 -13.93
CA ARG A 140 -12.33 13.23 -13.04
C ARG A 140 -10.86 13.56 -12.85
N PRO A 141 -10.52 14.83 -12.57
CA PRO A 141 -9.20 15.17 -12.04
C PRO A 141 -9.02 14.58 -10.64
N THR A 142 -7.78 14.29 -10.26
CA THR A 142 -7.47 13.72 -8.94
C THR A 142 -7.68 14.75 -7.84
N SER A 143 -8.35 14.35 -6.77
CA SER A 143 -8.59 15.17 -5.58
C SER A 143 -8.55 14.30 -4.33
N ARG A 144 -7.90 14.77 -3.26
CA ARG A 144 -7.98 14.12 -1.96
C ARG A 144 -9.32 14.44 -1.32
N LEU A 145 -10.07 13.39 -0.95
CA LEU A 145 -11.38 13.49 -0.31
C LEU A 145 -11.32 13.06 1.16
N ILE A 146 -10.43 12.14 1.50
CA ILE A 146 -10.23 11.66 2.87
C ILE A 146 -9.04 12.38 3.51
N GLY A 147 -9.24 12.81 4.75
CA GLY A 147 -8.23 13.46 5.58
C GLY A 147 -7.30 12.46 6.27
N GLY A 148 -6.51 12.96 7.22
CA GLY A 148 -5.61 12.14 8.03
C GLY A 148 -4.17 12.65 7.96
N GLU A 149 -3.49 12.57 9.09
CA GLU A 149 -2.15 13.12 9.29
C GLU A 149 -1.14 12.44 8.35
N ARG A 150 -1.30 11.14 8.09
CA ARG A 150 -0.50 10.39 7.10
C ARG A 150 -0.61 11.00 5.71
N TYR A 151 -1.82 11.11 5.17
CA TYR A 151 -2.00 11.57 3.79
C TYR A 151 -1.65 13.05 3.61
N GLN A 152 -1.90 13.87 4.63
CA GLN A 152 -1.45 15.26 4.64
C GLN A 152 0.08 15.40 4.63
N ALA A 153 0.78 14.57 5.41
CA ALA A 153 2.24 14.57 5.42
C ALA A 153 2.82 14.03 4.11
N MET A 154 2.24 12.96 3.55
CA MET A 154 2.61 12.44 2.23
C MET A 154 2.44 13.49 1.14
N GLU A 155 1.26 14.13 1.05
CA GLU A 155 0.97 15.18 0.06
C GLU A 155 2.00 16.33 0.15
N ARG A 156 2.25 16.87 1.35
CA ARG A 156 3.27 17.92 1.55
C ARG A 156 4.69 17.45 1.23
N ALA A 157 5.00 16.19 1.49
CA ALA A 157 6.33 15.65 1.20
C ALA A 157 6.60 15.56 -0.29
N PHE A 158 5.55 15.18 -1.02
CA PHE A 158 5.56 14.91 -2.45
C PHE A 158 5.32 16.13 -3.34
N ASP A 159 4.62 17.16 -2.85
CA ASP A 159 4.46 18.45 -3.54
C ASP A 159 5.81 19.08 -3.94
N ARG A 160 6.91 18.65 -3.30
CA ARG A 160 8.29 19.06 -3.61
C ARG A 160 8.88 18.37 -4.85
N ILE A 161 8.31 17.25 -5.29
CA ILE A 161 8.75 16.45 -6.43
C ILE A 161 7.88 16.79 -7.65
N GLY A 162 6.57 16.68 -7.52
CA GLY A 162 5.64 16.95 -8.61
C GLY A 162 4.21 16.52 -8.32
N PRO A 163 3.31 16.67 -9.31
CA PRO A 163 1.87 16.39 -9.14
C PRO A 163 1.53 14.89 -9.17
N ASP A 164 2.45 14.04 -9.63
CA ASP A 164 2.18 12.63 -9.91
C ASP A 164 1.94 11.82 -8.62
N ASP A 165 2.48 12.23 -7.49
CA ASP A 165 2.23 11.60 -6.19
C ASP A 165 0.77 11.75 -5.72
N ARG A 166 0.20 12.96 -5.87
CA ARG A 166 -1.21 13.18 -5.58
C ARG A 166 -2.08 12.34 -6.51
N ALA A 167 -1.68 12.23 -7.78
CA ALA A 167 -2.38 11.40 -8.73
C ALA A 167 -2.32 9.92 -8.36
N MET A 168 -1.15 9.44 -7.92
CA MET A 168 -0.95 8.07 -7.42
C MET A 168 -1.88 7.79 -6.23
N MET A 169 -1.87 8.64 -5.22
CA MET A 169 -2.66 8.47 -4.00
C MET A 169 -4.17 8.63 -4.20
N CYS A 170 -4.60 9.55 -5.06
CA CYS A 170 -5.98 10.00 -5.11
C CYS A 170 -6.70 9.67 -6.42
N GLY A 171 -6.04 9.08 -7.41
CA GLY A 171 -6.64 8.85 -8.73
C GLY A 171 -6.30 7.52 -9.36
N THR A 172 -5.58 6.62 -8.67
CA THR A 172 -5.25 5.30 -9.18
C THR A 172 -5.91 4.20 -8.36
N ALA A 173 -6.07 3.03 -8.97
CA ALA A 173 -6.59 1.82 -8.37
C ALA A 173 -5.70 0.63 -8.80
N GLY A 174 -5.38 -0.26 -7.87
CA GLY A 174 -4.52 -1.42 -8.07
C GLY A 174 -5.19 -2.79 -7.91
N LEU A 175 -4.53 -3.79 -8.46
CA LEU A 175 -4.65 -5.19 -8.06
C LEU A 175 -3.27 -5.62 -7.55
N GLN A 176 -3.22 -6.13 -6.32
CA GLN A 176 -2.00 -6.61 -5.69
C GLN A 176 -2.20 -8.08 -5.31
N ILE A 177 -1.17 -8.90 -5.52
CA ILE A 177 -1.18 -10.33 -5.13
C ILE A 177 -0.13 -10.51 -4.04
N SER A 178 -0.58 -11.03 -2.90
CA SER A 178 0.27 -11.35 -1.76
C SER A 178 0.59 -12.83 -1.76
N LEU A 179 1.88 -13.16 -1.73
CA LEU A 179 2.40 -14.52 -1.78
C LEU A 179 3.39 -14.77 -0.65
N ASP A 180 3.35 -15.97 -0.07
CA ASP A 180 4.44 -16.43 0.79
C ASP A 180 5.76 -16.49 0.01
N ILE A 181 6.83 -15.93 0.59
CA ILE A 181 8.16 -15.92 -0.03
C ILE A 181 8.67 -17.34 -0.34
N GLY A 182 8.30 -18.31 0.49
CA GLY A 182 8.65 -19.72 0.33
C GLY A 182 9.82 -20.18 1.19
N ALA A 183 10.29 -21.40 0.90
CA ALA A 183 11.40 -22.02 1.60
C ALA A 183 12.70 -21.24 1.39
N ALA A 184 13.60 -21.28 2.37
CA ALA A 184 14.82 -20.47 2.41
C ALA A 184 15.73 -20.67 1.18
N ASP A 185 15.81 -21.90 0.67
CA ASP A 185 16.60 -22.26 -0.51
C ASP A 185 16.01 -21.73 -1.84
N ARG A 186 14.76 -21.24 -1.84
CA ARG A 186 14.05 -20.72 -3.03
C ARG A 186 13.66 -19.25 -2.92
N ALA A 187 13.73 -18.65 -1.73
CA ALA A 187 13.27 -17.29 -1.46
C ALA A 187 13.92 -16.24 -2.38
N VAL A 188 15.25 -16.28 -2.52
CA VAL A 188 16.00 -15.36 -3.41
C VAL A 188 15.60 -15.56 -4.87
N ALA A 189 15.55 -16.80 -5.35
CA ALA A 189 15.18 -17.09 -6.74
C ALA A 189 13.75 -16.62 -7.07
N ARG A 190 12.82 -16.70 -6.12
CA ARG A 190 11.45 -16.20 -6.28
C ARG A 190 11.39 -14.67 -6.28
N TRP A 191 12.12 -14.04 -5.38
CA TRP A 191 12.27 -12.59 -5.34
C TRP A 191 12.79 -12.06 -6.69
N ASP A 192 13.86 -12.65 -7.21
CA ASP A 192 14.44 -12.25 -8.50
C ASP A 192 13.47 -12.50 -9.66
N ALA A 193 12.81 -13.67 -9.68
CA ALA A 193 11.84 -14.00 -10.72
C ALA A 193 10.68 -12.99 -10.77
N LEU A 194 10.15 -12.58 -9.62
CA LEU A 194 9.08 -11.58 -9.56
C LEU A 194 9.52 -10.22 -10.08
N HIS A 195 10.75 -9.79 -9.79
CA HIS A 195 11.29 -8.52 -10.31
C HIS A 195 11.52 -8.56 -11.83
N VAL A 196 11.97 -9.70 -12.36
CA VAL A 196 12.12 -9.92 -13.81
C VAL A 196 10.76 -9.94 -14.51
N LEU A 197 9.75 -10.58 -13.92
CA LEU A 197 8.40 -10.68 -14.49
C LEU A 197 7.55 -9.42 -14.29
N GLY A 198 7.88 -8.58 -13.30
CA GLY A 198 7.12 -7.39 -12.95
C GLY A 198 6.75 -6.50 -14.15
N PRO A 199 7.72 -6.08 -15.00
CA PRO A 199 7.42 -5.28 -16.19
C PRO A 199 6.49 -5.98 -17.19
N VAL A 200 6.60 -7.30 -17.34
CA VAL A 200 5.72 -8.10 -18.23
C VAL A 200 4.30 -8.11 -17.69
N LEU A 201 4.14 -8.30 -16.38
CA LEU A 201 2.82 -8.26 -15.72
C LEU A 201 2.19 -6.87 -15.82
N ILE A 202 2.96 -5.81 -15.57
CA ILE A 202 2.50 -4.41 -15.72
C ILE A 202 2.00 -4.15 -17.15
N ALA A 203 2.71 -4.65 -18.17
CA ALA A 203 2.32 -4.49 -19.56
C ALA A 203 1.06 -5.31 -19.91
N LEU A 204 0.98 -6.56 -19.44
CA LEU A 204 -0.13 -7.47 -19.71
C LEU A 204 -1.46 -6.95 -19.12
N PHE A 205 -1.41 -6.36 -17.93
CA PHE A 205 -2.59 -5.85 -17.22
C PHE A 205 -2.76 -4.32 -17.35
N ALA A 206 -2.07 -3.69 -18.31
CA ALA A 206 -2.22 -2.26 -18.58
C ALA A 206 -3.66 -1.93 -19.00
N ASN A 207 -4.38 -1.20 -18.15
CA ASN A 207 -5.81 -0.89 -18.36
C ASN A 207 -6.18 0.52 -17.87
N SER A 208 -5.38 1.53 -18.24
CA SER A 208 -5.70 2.93 -17.91
C SER A 208 -5.25 3.90 -18.99
N PRO A 209 -5.81 3.83 -20.22
CA PRO A 209 -5.39 4.72 -21.29
C PRO A 209 -5.90 6.16 -21.16
N ARG A 210 -6.94 6.37 -20.34
CA ARG A 210 -7.57 7.68 -20.14
C ARG A 210 -7.45 8.15 -18.70
N HIS A 211 -7.40 9.46 -18.53
CA HIS A 211 -7.47 10.15 -17.24
C HIS A 211 -8.21 11.49 -17.43
N ALA A 212 -9.12 11.84 -16.51
CA ALA A 212 -9.79 13.16 -16.48
C ALA A 212 -10.40 13.58 -17.83
N GLY A 213 -11.08 12.63 -18.49
CA GLY A 213 -11.75 12.82 -19.78
C GLY A 213 -10.83 12.78 -20.99
N ARG A 214 -9.51 12.65 -20.84
CA ARG A 214 -8.53 12.73 -21.95
C ARG A 214 -7.83 11.40 -22.18
N ASP A 215 -7.46 11.15 -23.43
CA ASP A 215 -6.46 10.13 -23.77
C ASP A 215 -5.10 10.60 -23.26
N THR A 216 -4.34 9.69 -22.66
CA THR A 216 -3.04 9.98 -22.06
C THR A 216 -1.88 9.62 -22.99
N GLY A 217 -2.13 8.82 -24.04
CA GLY A 217 -1.09 8.25 -24.89
C GLY A 217 -0.34 7.07 -24.28
N TRP A 218 -0.74 6.61 -23.08
CA TRP A 218 -0.15 5.46 -22.38
C TRP A 218 -1.12 4.29 -22.35
N ALA A 219 -0.65 3.04 -22.43
CA ALA A 219 -1.50 1.89 -22.14
C ALA A 219 -1.88 1.83 -20.63
N SER A 220 -0.94 2.25 -19.78
CA SER A 220 -1.13 2.34 -18.33
C SER A 220 -0.72 3.73 -17.84
N HIS A 221 -1.67 4.66 -17.81
CA HIS A 221 -1.45 5.95 -17.15
C HIS A 221 -1.13 5.75 -15.67
N ARG A 222 -1.71 4.74 -15.02
CA ARG A 222 -1.37 4.35 -13.65
C ARG A 222 0.13 4.17 -13.49
N MET A 223 0.75 3.34 -14.33
CA MET A 223 2.19 3.10 -14.21
C MET A 223 3.02 4.34 -14.60
N ARG A 224 2.56 5.14 -15.58
CA ARG A 224 3.19 6.42 -15.89
C ARG A 224 3.23 7.34 -14.66
N THR A 225 2.16 7.38 -13.88
CA THR A 225 2.11 8.15 -12.64
C THR A 225 3.13 7.64 -11.63
N TRP A 226 3.26 6.32 -11.45
CA TRP A 226 4.29 5.71 -10.59
C TRP A 226 5.73 6.07 -11.00
N TYR A 227 6.01 6.33 -12.28
CA TYR A 227 7.32 6.82 -12.72
C TYR A 227 7.60 8.29 -12.39
N GLY A 228 6.57 9.08 -12.09
CA GLY A 228 6.70 10.48 -11.68
C GLY A 228 6.77 10.68 -10.16
N VAL A 229 6.63 9.62 -9.38
CA VAL A 229 6.75 9.57 -7.90
C VAL A 229 8.22 9.43 -7.48
N ASP A 230 8.54 9.70 -6.21
CA ASP A 230 9.86 9.49 -5.60
C ASP A 230 10.48 8.11 -5.98
N PRO A 231 11.52 8.09 -6.84
CA PRO A 231 12.11 6.84 -7.33
C PRO A 231 12.76 6.00 -6.22
N LEU A 232 13.17 6.61 -5.11
CA LEU A 232 13.72 5.87 -3.96
C LEU A 232 12.68 4.90 -3.38
N ARG A 233 11.39 5.19 -3.54
CA ARG A 233 10.28 4.36 -3.05
C ARG A 233 9.71 3.44 -4.11
N THR A 234 9.75 3.84 -5.38
CA THR A 234 8.95 3.20 -6.43
C THR A 234 9.75 2.40 -7.43
N LEU A 235 11.05 2.63 -7.58
CA LEU A 235 11.84 1.82 -8.50
C LEU A 235 12.01 0.39 -7.97
N PRO A 236 12.04 -0.63 -8.84
CA PRO A 236 12.45 -1.95 -8.42
C PRO A 236 13.88 -1.91 -7.85
N PRO A 237 14.22 -2.69 -6.81
CA PRO A 237 15.58 -2.86 -6.37
C PRO A 237 16.45 -3.47 -7.48
N GLU A 238 17.73 -3.10 -7.49
CA GLU A 238 18.70 -3.70 -8.40
C GLU A 238 18.91 -5.19 -8.06
N SER A 239 19.12 -6.00 -9.09
CA SER A 239 19.54 -7.39 -8.90
C SER A 239 20.93 -7.41 -8.27
N CYS A 240 21.09 -8.19 -7.21
CA CYS A 240 22.34 -8.28 -6.48
C CYS A 240 22.48 -9.66 -5.82
N ALA A 241 23.69 -9.97 -5.34
CA ALA A 241 23.99 -11.26 -4.72
C ALA A 241 23.28 -11.49 -3.37
N ASP A 242 22.92 -10.41 -2.66
CA ASP A 242 22.24 -10.45 -1.37
C ASP A 242 21.06 -9.47 -1.36
N PRO A 243 19.89 -9.88 -1.90
CA PRO A 243 18.71 -9.02 -1.97
C PRO A 243 18.14 -8.68 -0.59
N ILE A 244 18.38 -9.53 0.42
CA ILE A 244 17.89 -9.29 1.80
C ILE A 244 18.63 -8.09 2.39
N ALA A 245 19.96 -8.12 2.35
CA ALA A 245 20.77 -7.01 2.85
C ALA A 245 20.58 -5.74 1.99
N ALA A 246 20.41 -5.89 0.67
CA ALA A 246 20.12 -4.76 -0.21
C ALA A 246 18.78 -4.10 0.11
N TRP A 247 17.72 -4.89 0.33
CA TRP A 247 16.43 -4.38 0.77
C TRP A 247 16.53 -3.66 2.11
N ALA A 248 17.20 -4.27 3.10
CA ALA A 248 17.37 -3.65 4.41
C ALA A 248 18.15 -2.33 4.35
N ARG A 249 19.23 -2.25 3.55
CA ARG A 249 19.93 -0.98 3.30
C ARG A 249 18.99 0.05 2.66
N ARG A 250 18.29 -0.33 1.60
CA ARG A 250 17.35 0.57 0.92
C ARG A 250 16.32 1.16 1.86
N VAL A 251 15.68 0.33 2.70
CA VAL A 251 14.69 0.80 3.68
C VAL A 251 15.30 1.84 4.61
N LEU A 252 16.49 1.57 5.15
CA LEU A 252 17.14 2.46 6.12
C LEU A 252 17.68 3.75 5.48
N ASP A 253 18.10 3.69 4.22
CA ASP A 253 18.63 4.84 3.47
C ASP A 253 17.55 5.64 2.74
N THR A 254 16.29 5.19 2.81
CA THR A 254 15.15 5.93 2.27
C THR A 254 14.76 7.04 3.25
N PRO A 255 14.62 8.32 2.81
CA PRO A 255 14.13 9.41 3.65
C PRO A 255 12.81 9.07 4.35
N LEU A 256 12.54 9.62 5.51
CA LEU A 256 11.26 9.46 6.18
C LEU A 256 10.15 10.15 5.37
N LEU A 257 9.03 9.46 5.15
CA LEU A 257 7.86 10.07 4.50
C LEU A 257 6.93 10.75 5.53
N CYS A 258 6.75 10.10 6.67
CA CYS A 258 5.88 10.55 7.75
C CYS A 258 6.52 10.20 9.09
N LEU A 259 6.29 11.05 10.09
CA LEU A 259 6.80 10.87 11.44
C LEU A 259 5.64 10.94 12.43
N ARG A 260 5.20 9.77 12.91
CA ARG A 260 4.01 9.64 13.76
C ARG A 260 4.22 10.33 15.10
N ARG A 261 3.27 11.19 15.48
CA ARG A 261 3.28 11.92 16.75
C ARG A 261 1.84 12.06 17.27
N PRO A 262 1.60 11.98 18.59
CA PRO A 262 0.28 12.24 19.15
C PRO A 262 -0.21 13.66 18.85
N GLY A 263 -1.44 13.80 18.36
CA GLY A 263 -2.17 15.07 18.26
C GLY A 263 -1.51 16.17 17.44
N GLY A 264 -0.72 15.82 16.42
CA GLY A 264 0.09 16.80 15.69
C GLY A 264 0.40 16.44 14.25
N CYS A 265 1.14 17.33 13.60
CA CYS A 265 1.60 17.17 12.23
C CYS A 265 2.58 16.00 12.09
N TRP A 266 2.35 15.11 11.11
CA TRP A 266 3.22 13.97 10.82
C TRP A 266 4.33 14.28 9.81
N ASP A 267 4.64 15.56 9.58
CA ASP A 267 5.71 15.94 8.66
C ASP A 267 7.05 15.41 9.13
N ALA A 268 7.71 14.69 8.22
CA ALA A 268 9.09 14.30 8.39
C ALA A 268 10.02 15.45 7.93
N PRO A 269 11.13 15.70 8.64
CA PRO A 269 12.17 16.61 8.16
C PRO A 269 12.68 16.17 6.78
N PRO A 270 12.88 17.10 5.82
CA PRO A 270 13.34 16.75 4.49
C PRO A 270 14.67 15.99 4.52
N ALA A 271 14.79 14.97 3.65
CA ALA A 271 16.00 14.17 3.43
C ALA A 271 16.54 13.36 4.63
N VAL A 272 15.98 13.49 5.84
CA VAL A 272 16.39 12.65 6.98
C VAL A 272 15.96 11.21 6.72
N THR A 273 16.93 10.29 6.65
CA THR A 273 16.69 8.86 6.47
C THR A 273 16.38 8.17 7.79
N PHE A 274 15.88 6.93 7.74
CA PHE A 274 15.71 6.16 8.96
C PHE A 274 17.07 5.86 9.63
N ALA A 275 18.13 5.67 8.84
CA ALA A 275 19.49 5.52 9.34
C ALA A 275 20.00 6.78 10.06
N ASP A 276 19.72 7.97 9.52
CA ASP A 276 20.06 9.22 10.20
C ASP A 276 19.30 9.36 11.52
N TRP A 277 18.03 8.94 11.55
CA TRP A 277 17.22 8.92 12.76
C TRP A 277 17.80 7.99 13.84
N ILE A 278 18.21 6.77 13.47
CA ILE A 278 18.98 5.88 14.36
C ILE A 278 20.27 6.57 14.83
N GLY A 279 20.95 7.31 13.95
CA GLY A 279 22.16 8.08 14.24
C GLY A 279 21.96 9.33 15.10
N GLY A 280 20.74 9.61 15.55
CA GLY A 280 20.43 10.75 16.43
C GLY A 280 20.08 12.05 15.71
N ALA A 281 19.74 12.02 14.41
CA ALA A 281 19.32 13.21 13.67
C ALA A 281 18.01 13.84 14.20
N LEU A 282 17.20 13.08 14.95
CA LEU A 282 15.97 13.56 15.58
C LEU A 282 16.05 13.46 17.13
N PRO A 283 15.32 14.31 17.88
CA PRO A 283 15.44 14.37 19.34
C PRO A 283 15.01 13.11 20.11
N VAL A 284 14.08 12.34 19.54
CA VAL A 284 13.57 11.09 20.13
C VAL A 284 14.07 9.96 19.24
N PRO A 285 14.70 8.89 19.77
CA PRO A 285 15.18 7.79 18.95
C PRO A 285 14.03 6.96 18.37
N PRO A 286 14.23 6.28 17.22
CA PRO A 286 13.17 5.48 16.59
C PRO A 286 12.92 4.17 17.34
N THR A 287 11.68 3.70 17.28
CA THR A 287 11.27 2.37 17.77
C THR A 287 11.10 1.37 16.62
N PHE A 288 10.96 0.07 16.94
CA PHE A 288 10.62 -0.93 15.90
C PHE A 288 9.25 -0.68 15.28
N ASP A 289 8.31 -0.08 16.01
CA ASP A 289 7.04 0.38 15.46
C ASP A 289 7.22 1.45 14.38
N ASP A 290 8.15 2.38 14.59
CA ASP A 290 8.49 3.37 13.58
C ASP A 290 9.14 2.73 12.35
N LEU A 291 10.00 1.72 12.56
CA LEU A 291 10.59 0.96 11.46
C LEU A 291 9.54 0.16 10.67
N ARG A 292 8.62 -0.52 11.36
CA ARG A 292 7.47 -1.20 10.73
C ARG A 292 6.63 -0.24 9.92
N TYR A 293 6.36 0.95 10.47
CA TYR A 293 5.59 1.96 9.77
C TYR A 293 6.35 2.50 8.55
N HIS A 294 7.65 2.76 8.67
CA HIS A 294 8.49 3.24 7.56
C HIS A 294 8.51 2.25 6.38
N LEU A 295 8.54 0.94 6.66
CA LEU A 295 8.41 -0.11 5.62
C LEU A 295 7.15 0.04 4.77
N THR A 296 6.04 0.56 5.32
CA THR A 296 4.78 0.80 4.58
C THR A 296 4.84 2.01 3.64
N THR A 297 5.97 2.71 3.58
CA THR A 297 6.17 3.91 2.74
C THR A 297 7.05 3.64 1.51
N LEU A 298 7.45 2.39 1.30
CA LEU A 298 8.09 1.90 0.08
C LEU A 298 7.06 1.18 -0.78
N PHE A 299 7.07 1.50 -2.08
CA PHE A 299 6.07 1.05 -3.03
C PHE A 299 6.69 0.56 -4.36
N PRO A 300 7.73 -0.30 -4.33
CA PRO A 300 8.23 -0.90 -5.56
C PRO A 300 7.16 -1.85 -6.16
N PRO A 301 7.27 -2.22 -7.46
CA PRO A 301 6.34 -3.15 -8.10
C PRO A 301 6.21 -4.51 -7.39
N VAL A 302 7.29 -4.93 -6.72
CA VAL A 302 7.34 -6.12 -5.88
C VAL A 302 7.95 -5.71 -4.54
N ARG A 303 7.24 -5.92 -3.45
CA ARG A 303 7.70 -5.63 -2.09
C ARG A 303 7.61 -6.85 -1.20
N VAL A 304 8.52 -6.94 -0.25
CA VAL A 304 8.37 -7.79 0.93
C VAL A 304 7.73 -6.98 2.03
N VAL A 305 6.73 -7.56 2.70
CA VAL A 305 6.01 -6.93 3.81
C VAL A 305 6.36 -7.66 5.10
N ALA A 306 6.35 -6.93 6.22
CA ALA A 306 6.54 -7.54 7.52
C ALA A 306 5.33 -8.43 7.85
N ALA A 307 5.57 -9.74 8.00
CA ALA A 307 4.56 -10.70 8.42
C ALA A 307 4.21 -10.57 9.92
#